data_AF-A0A2S2NCK1-F1
#
_entry.id   AF-A0A2S2NCK1-F1
#
_cell.length_a   1.000
_cell.length_b   1.000
_cell.length_c   1.000
_cell.angle_alpha   90.00
_cell.angle_beta   90.00
_cell.angle_gamma   90.00
#
_symmetry.space_group_name_H-M   'P 1'
#
loop_
_entity.id
_entity.type
_entity.pdbx_description
1 polymer ?
#
loop_
_entity_poly.entity_id
_entity_poly.type
_entity_poly.pdbx_seq_one_letter_code
_entity_poly.pdbx_strand_id
1 'polypeptide(L)'
;YSHSINLEFYHDILTVLDSVIKKHQLNVHEQLCCIKTIFVILSGQGTVINIDPVHFYSHLYRVIPELDCCKYHDNLETFLRTIEALFLVGRKKVTANSTLSFVKRMSMLSLQTLHNATLGILAALRTIIQTNKNTESLLDVDPSYGQGIYNAELQEPEHSNAGSTSLWELPALQRHYHPEVCKLSKTVASLTVSQNNHNNLKPELAKMTPSEWFKEYDPSNVAFNPAVMPPVKVPQRIPAHYPTLPYADVLDKNYPNVDFSKDFF
;
A
#
# COMPACT_ATOMS: atom_id res chain seq x y z
N TYR A 1 -6.39 -30.53 2.77
CA TYR A 1 -7.57 -31.39 2.93
C TYR A 1 -8.76 -30.97 2.08
N SER A 2 -8.90 -29.71 1.66
CA SER A 2 -9.96 -29.30 0.70
C SER A 2 -9.91 -30.08 -0.61
N HIS A 3 -8.71 -30.40 -1.11
CA HIS A 3 -8.48 -31.21 -2.31
C HIS A 3 -9.09 -32.63 -2.30
N SER A 4 -9.65 -33.10 -1.17
CA SER A 4 -10.28 -34.42 -1.03
C SER A 4 -11.82 -34.36 -0.97
N ILE A 5 -12.43 -33.17 -1.10
CA ILE A 5 -13.87 -32.97 -0.97
C ILE A 5 -14.51 -32.93 -2.36
N ASN A 6 -15.70 -33.54 -2.51
CA ASN A 6 -16.48 -33.48 -3.74
C ASN A 6 -16.84 -32.03 -4.10
N LEU A 7 -16.78 -31.68 -5.38
CA LEU A 7 -16.95 -30.31 -5.89
C LEU A 7 -18.31 -29.70 -5.50
N GLU A 8 -19.33 -30.53 -5.32
CA GLU A 8 -20.70 -30.13 -4.97
C GLU A 8 -20.79 -29.48 -3.57
N PHE A 9 -19.95 -29.89 -2.61
CA PHE A 9 -20.02 -29.36 -1.24
C PHE A 9 -19.37 -27.98 -1.09
N TYR A 10 -18.59 -27.52 -2.07
CA TYR A 10 -17.95 -26.21 -1.98
C TYR A 10 -18.96 -25.06 -2.03
N HIS A 11 -20.05 -25.22 -2.77
CA HIS A 11 -21.10 -24.21 -2.81
C HIS A 11 -21.75 -24.04 -1.43
N ASP A 12 -22.07 -25.17 -0.77
CA ASP A 12 -22.63 -25.16 0.58
C ASP A 12 -21.66 -24.55 1.60
N ILE A 13 -20.38 -24.93 1.54
CA ILE A 13 -19.33 -24.37 2.41
C ILE A 13 -19.24 -22.85 2.23
N LEU A 14 -19.20 -22.36 0.98
CA LEU A 14 -19.12 -20.94 0.69
C LEU A 14 -20.37 -20.18 1.16
N THR A 15 -21.55 -20.78 1.01
CA THR A 15 -22.82 -20.20 1.47
C THR A 15 -22.88 -20.12 3.00
N VAL A 16 -22.41 -21.15 3.70
CA VAL A 16 -22.30 -21.15 5.16
C VAL A 16 -21.31 -20.08 5.61
N LEU A 17 -20.13 -19.99 4.99
CA LEU A 17 -19.13 -18.98 5.35
C LEU A 17 -19.63 -17.56 5.10
N ASP A 18 -20.33 -17.30 3.99
CA ASP A 18 -20.97 -16.01 3.71
C ASP A 18 -22.04 -15.67 4.76
N SER A 19 -22.86 -16.66 5.14
CA SER A 19 -23.84 -16.49 6.22
C SER A 19 -23.18 -16.22 7.57
N VAL A 20 -22.01 -16.80 7.85
CA VAL A 20 -21.27 -16.55 9.09
C VAL A 20 -20.72 -15.12 9.10
N ILE A 21 -20.13 -14.65 7.99
CA ILE A 21 -19.65 -13.26 7.84
C ILE A 21 -20.78 -12.24 8.00
N LYS A 22 -21.97 -12.52 7.44
CA LYS A 22 -23.10 -11.57 7.48
C LYS A 22 -23.88 -11.56 8.79
N LYS A 23 -24.08 -12.74 9.42
CA LYS A 23 -25.01 -12.88 10.57
C LYS A 23 -24.34 -12.81 11.93
N HIS A 24 -23.06 -13.14 12.02
CA HIS A 24 -22.35 -13.15 13.30
C HIS A 24 -21.57 -11.85 13.47
N GLN A 25 -21.55 -11.31 14.69
CA GLN A 25 -20.62 -10.23 15.06
C GLN A 25 -19.21 -10.82 15.21
N LEU A 26 -18.61 -11.18 14.08
CA LEU A 26 -17.25 -11.68 14.02
C LEU A 26 -16.27 -10.55 14.32
N ASN A 27 -15.21 -10.86 15.03
CA ASN A 27 -14.08 -9.93 15.14
C ASN A 27 -13.33 -9.85 13.81
N VAL A 28 -12.50 -8.81 13.64
CA VAL A 28 -11.75 -8.56 12.40
C VAL A 28 -10.84 -9.74 12.01
N HIS A 29 -10.25 -10.42 12.99
CA HIS A 29 -9.38 -11.57 12.75
C HIS A 29 -10.14 -12.77 12.18
N GLU A 30 -11.32 -13.08 12.75
CA GLU A 30 -12.22 -14.14 12.29
C GLU A 30 -12.73 -13.85 10.88
N GLN A 31 -13.14 -12.60 10.60
CA GLN A 31 -13.55 -12.19 9.26
C GLN A 31 -12.43 -12.42 8.24
N LEU A 32 -11.20 -11.98 8.55
CA LEU A 32 -10.03 -12.22 7.69
C LEU A 32 -9.75 -13.70 7.49
N CYS A 33 -9.83 -14.52 8.54
CA CYS A 33 -9.59 -15.96 8.44
C CYS A 33 -10.63 -16.67 7.56
N CYS A 34 -11.91 -16.29 7.69
CA CYS A 34 -12.98 -16.77 6.82
C CYS A 34 -12.71 -16.38 5.36
N ILE A 35 -12.46 -15.08 5.10
CA ILE A 35 -12.19 -14.56 3.75
C ILE A 35 -10.95 -15.22 3.13
N LYS A 36 -9.85 -15.36 3.88
CA LYS A 36 -8.63 -16.08 3.45
C LYS A 36 -8.95 -17.50 3.02
N THR A 37 -9.72 -18.22 3.83
CA THR A 37 -10.09 -19.62 3.56
C THR A 37 -10.91 -19.71 2.27
N ILE A 38 -11.85 -18.79 2.07
CA ILE A 38 -12.66 -18.69 0.85
C ILE A 38 -11.75 -18.47 -0.38
N PHE A 39 -10.82 -17.52 -0.34
CA PHE A 39 -9.93 -17.28 -1.47
C PHE A 39 -8.96 -18.43 -1.71
N VAL A 40 -8.45 -19.11 -0.68
CA VAL A 40 -7.61 -20.30 -0.85
C VAL A 40 -8.39 -21.44 -1.52
N ILE A 41 -9.66 -21.63 -1.14
CA ILE A 41 -10.56 -22.60 -1.76
C ILE A 41 -10.81 -22.26 -3.25
N LEU A 42 -11.14 -20.99 -3.53
CA LEU A 42 -11.48 -20.52 -4.88
C LEU A 42 -10.27 -20.48 -5.82
N SER A 43 -9.06 -20.24 -5.30
CA SER A 43 -7.81 -20.25 -6.05
C SER A 43 -7.27 -21.65 -6.31
N GLY A 44 -7.77 -22.67 -5.61
CA GLY A 44 -7.39 -24.08 -5.78
C GLY A 44 -8.31 -24.85 -6.75
N GLN A 45 -8.82 -25.99 -6.30
CA GLN A 45 -9.78 -26.84 -7.04
C GLN A 45 -11.14 -26.15 -7.28
N GLY A 46 -11.44 -25.09 -6.52
CA GLY A 46 -12.62 -24.25 -6.72
C GLY A 46 -12.60 -23.39 -7.99
N THR A 47 -11.50 -23.40 -8.76
CA THR A 47 -11.45 -22.74 -10.08
C THR A 47 -12.40 -23.36 -11.10
N VAL A 48 -12.71 -24.67 -10.96
CA VAL A 48 -13.69 -25.40 -11.77
C VAL A 48 -15.12 -24.94 -11.46
N ILE A 49 -15.33 -24.36 -10.28
CA ILE A 49 -16.63 -23.89 -9.83
C ILE A 49 -16.73 -22.42 -10.22
N ASN A 50 -17.63 -22.10 -11.14
CA ASN A 50 -17.88 -20.74 -11.62
C ASN A 50 -18.71 -19.93 -10.62
N ILE A 51 -18.31 -19.92 -9.35
CA ILE A 51 -18.91 -19.06 -8.32
C ILE A 51 -18.30 -17.67 -8.47
N ASP A 52 -19.17 -16.67 -8.51
CA ASP A 52 -18.79 -15.26 -8.54
C ASP A 52 -18.31 -14.80 -7.15
N PRO A 53 -17.02 -14.43 -7.01
CA PRO A 53 -16.46 -14.00 -5.74
C PRO A 53 -16.75 -12.52 -5.38
N VAL A 54 -17.52 -11.77 -6.17
CA VAL A 54 -17.73 -10.31 -5.99
C VAL A 54 -18.07 -9.93 -4.55
N HIS A 55 -19.01 -10.62 -3.90
CA HIS A 55 -19.42 -10.33 -2.52
C HIS A 55 -18.27 -10.47 -1.51
N PHE A 56 -17.35 -11.41 -1.73
CA PHE A 56 -16.18 -11.60 -0.88
C PHE A 56 -15.13 -10.50 -1.08
N TYR A 57 -15.06 -9.90 -2.27
CA TYR A 57 -14.23 -8.71 -2.50
C TYR A 57 -14.78 -7.52 -1.72
N SER A 58 -16.09 -7.29 -1.71
CA SER A 58 -16.71 -6.21 -0.93
C SER A 58 -16.47 -6.39 0.57
N HIS A 59 -16.60 -7.62 1.07
CA HIS A 59 -16.25 -7.94 2.47
C HIS A 59 -14.78 -7.64 2.78
N LEU A 60 -13.83 -8.09 1.94
CA LEU A 60 -12.41 -7.78 2.14
C LEU A 60 -12.16 -6.26 2.09
N TYR A 61 -12.76 -5.57 1.13
CA TYR A 61 -12.59 -4.13 0.93
C TYR A 61 -13.05 -3.34 2.15
N ARG A 62 -14.16 -3.75 2.78
CA ARG A 62 -14.71 -3.15 4.00
C ARG A 62 -13.83 -3.37 5.22
N VAL A 63 -13.16 -4.52 5.33
CA VAL A 63 -12.31 -4.85 6.48
C VAL A 63 -11.02 -4.02 6.54
N ILE A 64 -10.48 -3.59 5.38
CA ILE A 64 -9.17 -2.92 5.32
C ILE A 64 -9.03 -1.71 6.28
N PRO A 65 -9.99 -0.76 6.35
CA PRO A 65 -9.88 0.38 7.27
C PRO A 65 -10.09 0.01 8.74
N GLU A 66 -10.71 -1.15 9.02
CA GLU A 66 -10.97 -1.65 10.37
C GLU A 66 -9.76 -2.43 10.95
N LEU A 67 -8.70 -2.62 10.16
CA LEU A 67 -7.49 -3.30 10.62
C LEU A 67 -6.76 -2.45 11.66
N ASP A 68 -6.95 -2.80 12.94
CA ASP A 68 -6.23 -2.22 14.07
C ASP A 68 -4.71 -2.40 13.91
N CYS A 69 -4.05 -1.36 13.39
CA CYS A 69 -2.64 -1.38 12.99
C CYS A 69 -1.65 -1.48 14.17
N CYS A 70 -2.10 -1.22 15.40
CA CYS A 70 -1.23 -1.05 16.57
C CYS A 70 -1.33 -2.18 17.62
N LYS A 71 -2.33 -3.06 17.55
CA LYS A 71 -2.60 -4.05 18.61
C LYS A 71 -2.48 -5.50 18.17
N TYR A 72 -2.82 -5.81 16.92
CA TYR A 72 -2.94 -7.19 16.44
C TYR A 72 -2.06 -7.41 15.20
N HIS A 73 -0.78 -7.67 15.42
CA HIS A 73 0.18 -7.95 14.35
C HIS A 73 -0.21 -9.15 13.47
N ASP A 74 -0.82 -10.17 14.09
CA ASP A 74 -1.27 -11.39 13.39
C ASP A 74 -2.38 -11.12 12.35
N ASN A 75 -3.19 -10.07 12.57
CA ASN A 75 -4.22 -9.66 11.62
C ASN A 75 -3.59 -9.12 10.33
N LEU A 76 -2.50 -8.35 10.44
CA LEU A 76 -1.80 -7.80 9.29
C LEU A 76 -1.07 -8.89 8.50
N GLU A 77 -0.44 -9.87 9.17
CA GLU A 77 0.12 -11.04 8.48
C GLU A 77 -0.99 -11.81 7.73
N THR A 78 -2.11 -12.08 8.41
CA THR A 78 -3.25 -12.80 7.81
C THR A 78 -3.83 -12.02 6.63
N PHE A 79 -3.92 -10.70 6.73
CA PHE A 79 -4.35 -9.83 5.63
C PHE A 79 -3.39 -9.93 4.43
N LEU A 80 -2.07 -9.83 4.63
CA LEU A 80 -1.09 -9.96 3.55
C LEU A 80 -1.19 -11.32 2.85
N ARG A 81 -1.33 -12.41 3.61
CA ARG A 81 -1.57 -13.75 3.06
C ARG A 81 -2.87 -13.84 2.26
N THR A 82 -3.90 -13.11 2.67
CA THR A 82 -5.19 -13.05 1.98
C THR A 82 -5.06 -12.32 0.64
N ILE A 83 -4.34 -11.19 0.62
CA ILE A 83 -4.02 -10.43 -0.59
C ILE A 83 -3.17 -11.25 -1.56
N GLU A 84 -2.21 -12.03 -1.05
CA GLU A 84 -1.45 -12.98 -1.87
C GLU A 84 -2.35 -14.03 -2.51
N ALA A 85 -3.24 -14.67 -1.75
CA ALA A 85 -4.17 -15.66 -2.28
C ALA A 85 -5.10 -15.05 -3.36
N LEU A 86 -5.51 -13.80 -3.18
CA LEU A 86 -6.40 -13.08 -4.09
C LEU A 86 -5.69 -12.67 -5.40
N PHE A 87 -4.63 -11.87 -5.29
CA PHE A 87 -4.02 -11.23 -6.46
C PHE A 87 -2.86 -12.01 -7.07
N LEU A 88 -2.14 -12.83 -6.30
CA LEU A 88 -1.01 -13.61 -6.85
C LEU A 88 -1.46 -14.97 -7.37
N VAL A 89 -2.45 -15.61 -6.75
CA VAL A 89 -2.94 -16.93 -7.17
C VAL A 89 -4.23 -16.80 -8.00
N GLY A 90 -5.19 -15.96 -7.58
CA GLY A 90 -6.51 -15.81 -8.20
C GLY A 90 -6.60 -14.87 -9.42
N ARG A 91 -5.48 -14.51 -10.05
CA ARG A 91 -5.23 -13.42 -11.04
C ARG A 91 -6.31 -13.09 -12.09
N LYS A 92 -7.26 -13.99 -12.40
CA LYS A 92 -8.23 -13.83 -13.50
C LYS A 92 -9.65 -13.38 -13.08
N LYS A 93 -9.93 -13.21 -11.78
CA LYS A 93 -11.30 -13.00 -11.28
C LYS A 93 -11.62 -11.61 -10.72
N VAL A 94 -10.68 -10.65 -10.72
CA VAL A 94 -10.90 -9.31 -10.15
C VAL A 94 -11.02 -8.28 -11.29
N THR A 95 -12.04 -7.43 -11.23
CA THR A 95 -12.22 -6.36 -12.23
C THR A 95 -11.14 -5.28 -12.09
N ALA A 96 -10.86 -4.56 -13.18
CA ALA A 96 -9.85 -3.49 -13.17
C ALA A 96 -10.21 -2.39 -12.15
N ASN A 97 -11.48 -1.97 -12.11
CA ASN A 97 -11.96 -0.97 -11.15
C ASN A 97 -11.82 -1.45 -9.70
N SER A 98 -12.17 -2.70 -9.40
CA SER A 98 -11.94 -3.26 -8.08
C SER A 98 -10.46 -3.24 -7.70
N THR A 99 -9.58 -3.61 -8.63
CA THR A 99 -8.13 -3.60 -8.40
C THR A 99 -7.61 -2.20 -8.07
N LEU A 100 -8.04 -1.18 -8.81
CA LEU A 100 -7.72 0.22 -8.53
C LEU A 100 -8.16 0.63 -7.11
N SER A 101 -9.37 0.26 -6.72
CA SER A 101 -9.93 0.54 -5.40
C SER A 101 -9.14 -0.12 -4.28
N PHE A 102 -8.77 -1.39 -4.45
CA PHE A 102 -7.91 -2.11 -3.50
C PHE A 102 -6.52 -1.48 -3.39
N VAL A 103 -5.88 -1.15 -4.51
CA VAL A 103 -4.57 -0.49 -4.54
C VAL A 103 -4.62 0.84 -3.79
N LYS A 104 -5.63 1.67 -4.04
CA LYS A 104 -5.78 2.95 -3.35
C LYS A 104 -6.00 2.77 -1.85
N ARG A 105 -6.90 1.86 -1.44
CA ARG A 105 -7.19 1.63 -0.01
C ARG A 105 -6.04 0.97 0.75
N MET A 106 -5.32 0.04 0.13
CA MET A 106 -4.09 -0.52 0.68
C MET A 106 -2.99 0.52 0.83
N SER A 107 -2.87 1.45 -0.12
CA SER A 107 -1.93 2.56 -0.02
C SER A 107 -2.25 3.45 1.18
N MET A 108 -3.53 3.71 1.46
CA MET A 108 -3.94 4.42 2.68
C MET A 108 -3.59 3.64 3.96
N LEU A 109 -3.82 2.32 3.99
CA LEU A 109 -3.44 1.45 5.12
C LEU A 109 -1.93 1.50 5.41
N SER A 110 -1.11 1.61 4.37
CA SER A 110 0.35 1.64 4.52
C SER A 110 0.87 2.84 5.32
N LEU A 111 0.10 3.93 5.42
CA LEU A 111 0.43 5.11 6.23
C LEU A 111 0.13 4.96 7.72
N GLN A 112 -0.72 4.00 8.09
CA GLN A 112 -1.17 3.79 9.47
C GLN A 112 -0.47 2.61 10.16
N THR A 113 0.32 1.84 9.40
CA THR A 113 0.95 0.60 9.84
C THR A 113 2.42 0.80 10.24
N LEU A 114 2.95 -0.17 10.99
CA LEU A 114 4.38 -0.24 11.30
C LEU A 114 5.19 -0.66 10.07
N HIS A 115 6.51 -0.38 10.08
CA HIS A 115 7.38 -0.55 8.92
C HIS A 115 7.36 -1.95 8.30
N ASN A 116 7.20 -3.02 9.09
CA ASN A 116 7.10 -4.40 8.61
C ASN A 116 5.87 -4.62 7.72
N ALA A 117 4.71 -4.17 8.19
CA ALA A 117 3.46 -4.21 7.43
C ALA A 117 3.49 -3.27 6.23
N THR A 118 4.03 -2.05 6.37
CA THR A 118 4.19 -1.12 5.24
C THR A 118 5.03 -1.73 4.13
N LEU A 119 6.14 -2.41 4.45
CA LEU A 119 6.97 -3.11 3.46
C LEU A 119 6.23 -4.24 2.77
N GLY A 120 5.50 -5.07 3.53
CA GLY A 120 4.66 -6.14 2.95
C GLY A 120 3.58 -5.58 2.03
N ILE A 121 2.89 -4.52 2.43
CA ILE A 121 1.86 -3.84 1.62
C ILE A 121 2.48 -3.26 0.35
N LEU A 122 3.62 -2.55 0.45
CA LEU A 122 4.32 -2.00 -0.72
C LEU A 122 4.81 -3.09 -1.68
N ALA A 123 5.27 -4.24 -1.18
CA ALA A 123 5.65 -5.38 -2.00
C ALA A 123 4.44 -6.00 -2.73
N ALA A 124 3.28 -6.06 -2.06
CA ALA A 124 2.02 -6.46 -2.68
C ALA A 124 1.59 -5.47 -3.76
N LEU A 125 1.61 -4.17 -3.47
CA LEU A 125 1.29 -3.10 -4.41
C LEU A 125 2.19 -3.15 -5.65
N ARG A 126 3.50 -3.32 -5.47
CA ARG A 126 4.45 -3.51 -6.58
C ARG A 126 4.02 -4.65 -7.50
N THR A 127 3.71 -5.81 -6.92
CA THR A 127 3.33 -7.01 -7.67
C THR A 127 2.00 -6.82 -8.40
N ILE A 128 1.01 -6.19 -7.75
CA ILE A 128 -0.30 -5.91 -8.34
C ILE A 128 -0.15 -4.94 -9.51
N ILE A 129 0.65 -3.89 -9.36
CA ILE A 129 0.86 -2.88 -10.40
C ILE A 129 1.59 -3.48 -11.61
N GLN A 130 2.64 -4.26 -11.38
CA GLN A 130 3.37 -4.94 -12.45
C GLN A 130 2.51 -5.95 -13.22
N THR A 131 1.52 -6.56 -12.57
CA THR A 131 0.64 -7.55 -13.19
C THR A 131 -0.51 -6.89 -13.95
N ASN A 132 -1.04 -5.77 -13.43
CA ASN A 132 -2.23 -5.10 -13.95
C ASN A 132 -1.91 -3.70 -14.45
N LYS A 133 -1.64 -3.56 -15.76
CA LYS A 133 -1.30 -2.28 -16.40
C LYS A 133 -2.32 -1.17 -16.16
N ASN A 134 -3.60 -1.50 -16.01
CA ASN A 134 -4.65 -0.51 -15.74
C ASN A 134 -4.41 0.26 -14.43
N THR A 135 -3.64 -0.29 -13.49
CA THR A 135 -3.31 0.37 -12.22
C THR A 135 -2.18 1.39 -12.34
N GLU A 136 -1.46 1.42 -13.46
CA GLU A 136 -0.44 2.43 -13.74
C GLU A 136 -1.05 3.83 -13.82
N SER A 137 -2.33 3.95 -14.15
CA SER A 137 -3.03 5.25 -14.15
C SER A 137 -3.04 5.93 -12.78
N LEU A 138 -2.97 5.17 -11.68
CA LEU A 138 -2.92 5.74 -10.33
C LEU A 138 -1.54 6.34 -9.99
N LEU A 139 -0.49 5.99 -10.74
CA LEU A 139 0.85 6.54 -10.58
C LEU A 139 1.01 7.87 -11.31
N ASP A 140 0.11 8.17 -12.25
CA ASP A 140 0.04 9.47 -12.91
C ASP A 140 -0.83 10.45 -12.11
N VAL A 141 -0.52 11.73 -12.22
CA VAL A 141 -1.28 12.84 -11.62
C VAL A 141 -2.34 13.36 -12.60
N ASP A 142 -2.33 12.90 -13.86
CA ASP A 142 -3.30 13.34 -14.86
C ASP A 142 -4.74 12.94 -14.48
N PRO A 143 -5.65 13.92 -14.28
CA PRO A 143 -7.05 13.67 -13.94
C PRO A 143 -7.86 13.05 -15.10
N SER A 144 -7.29 12.92 -16.29
CA SER A 144 -7.99 12.43 -17.50
C SER A 144 -8.32 10.93 -17.45
N TYR A 145 -7.71 10.15 -16.55
CA TYR A 145 -7.82 8.70 -16.51
C TYR A 145 -9.08 8.15 -15.81
N GLY A 146 -9.92 9.00 -15.21
CA GLY A 146 -11.06 8.58 -14.39
C GLY A 146 -12.40 9.20 -14.79
N GLN A 147 -13.49 8.51 -14.41
CA GLN A 147 -14.84 9.05 -14.47
C GLN A 147 -15.35 9.30 -13.05
N GLY A 148 -15.79 10.53 -12.77
CA GLY A 148 -16.38 10.90 -11.48
C GLY A 148 -15.37 11.30 -10.40
N ILE A 149 -15.83 11.27 -9.14
CA ILE A 149 -15.07 11.68 -7.95
C ILE A 149 -14.82 10.44 -7.09
N TYR A 150 -13.59 10.28 -6.59
CA TYR A 150 -13.24 9.22 -5.66
C TYR A 150 -13.97 9.36 -4.32
N ASN A 151 -14.64 8.30 -3.88
CA ASN A 151 -15.27 8.25 -2.55
C ASN A 151 -14.63 7.15 -1.69
N ALA A 152 -13.90 7.57 -0.65
CA ALA A 152 -13.20 6.66 0.24
C ALA A 152 -14.12 5.91 1.23
N GLU A 153 -15.29 6.47 1.55
CA GLU A 153 -16.24 5.90 2.54
C GLU A 153 -17.05 4.74 1.97
N LEU A 154 -17.08 4.60 0.65
CA LEU A 154 -17.89 3.59 -0.01
C LEU A 154 -17.33 2.18 0.26
N GLN A 155 -18.20 1.24 0.63
CA GLN A 155 -17.81 -0.13 0.98
C GLN A 155 -17.72 -1.07 -0.22
N GLU A 156 -18.17 -0.63 -1.40
CA GLU A 156 -18.13 -1.41 -2.63
C GLU A 156 -16.94 -1.01 -3.50
N PRO A 157 -16.02 -1.92 -3.82
CA PRO A 157 -14.80 -1.60 -4.57
C PRO A 157 -15.10 -1.17 -6.01
N GLU A 158 -16.18 -1.64 -6.63
CA GLU A 158 -16.49 -1.27 -8.03
C GLU A 158 -16.97 0.17 -8.20
N HIS A 159 -17.54 0.75 -7.14
CA HIS A 159 -18.21 2.06 -7.19
C HIS A 159 -17.38 3.18 -6.55
N SER A 160 -16.20 2.88 -5.98
CA SER A 160 -15.38 3.89 -5.29
C SER A 160 -14.77 4.92 -6.25
N ASN A 161 -14.69 4.62 -7.55
CA ASN A 161 -14.06 5.45 -8.60
C ASN A 161 -12.58 5.78 -8.33
N ALA A 162 -11.81 4.83 -7.78
CA ALA A 162 -10.39 5.03 -7.47
C ALA A 162 -9.52 5.43 -8.68
N GLY A 163 -9.91 5.11 -9.91
CA GLY A 163 -9.20 5.57 -11.11
C GLY A 163 -9.21 7.09 -11.34
N SER A 164 -10.05 7.85 -10.63
CA SER A 164 -10.09 9.33 -10.68
C SER A 164 -9.08 10.01 -9.74
N THR A 165 -8.33 9.24 -8.95
CA THR A 165 -7.35 9.75 -7.99
C THR A 165 -5.97 9.13 -8.22
N SER A 166 -4.94 9.76 -7.66
CA SER A 166 -3.55 9.32 -7.74
C SER A 166 -3.06 8.81 -6.38
N LEU A 167 -1.94 8.07 -6.37
CA LEU A 167 -1.32 7.54 -5.15
C LEU A 167 -0.44 8.58 -4.43
N TRP A 168 -1.08 9.57 -3.81
CA TRP A 168 -0.42 10.59 -2.98
C TRP A 168 0.25 10.02 -1.72
N GLU A 169 -0.10 8.80 -1.33
CA GLU A 169 0.50 8.09 -0.21
C GLU A 169 1.97 7.71 -0.49
N LEU A 170 2.32 7.44 -1.76
CA LEU A 170 3.68 7.06 -2.13
C LEU A 170 4.71 8.17 -1.81
N PRO A 171 4.53 9.43 -2.25
CA PRO A 171 5.41 10.54 -1.86
C PRO A 171 5.61 10.69 -0.35
N ALA A 172 4.57 10.46 0.46
CA ALA A 172 4.68 10.51 1.92
C ALA A 172 5.60 9.39 2.45
N LEU A 173 5.44 8.16 1.93
CA LEU A 173 6.28 7.01 2.29
C LEU A 173 7.74 7.13 1.82
N GLN A 174 8.03 7.94 0.80
CA GLN A 174 9.40 8.22 0.37
C GLN A 174 10.21 8.99 1.43
N ARG A 175 9.54 9.61 2.40
CA ARG A 175 10.12 10.36 3.53
C ARG A 175 9.98 9.62 4.86
N HIS A 176 9.76 8.30 4.81
CA HIS A 176 9.62 7.47 5.99
C HIS A 176 10.95 7.33 6.77
N TYR A 177 10.88 7.02 8.07
CA TYR A 177 12.10 6.84 8.89
C TYR A 177 12.90 5.60 8.48
N HIS A 178 12.22 4.57 7.98
CA HIS A 178 12.86 3.32 7.56
C HIS A 178 13.41 3.44 6.13
N PRO A 179 14.74 3.27 5.91
CA PRO A 179 15.35 3.50 4.60
C PRO A 179 14.84 2.54 3.52
N GLU A 180 14.51 1.30 3.89
CA GLU A 180 14.02 0.31 2.92
C GLU A 180 12.58 0.63 2.45
N VAL A 181 11.76 1.25 3.31
CA VAL A 181 10.42 1.73 2.93
C VAL A 181 10.56 2.85 1.90
N CYS A 182 11.51 3.77 2.13
CA CYS A 182 11.78 4.86 1.21
C CYS A 182 12.26 4.36 -0.17
N LYS A 183 13.15 3.36 -0.19
CA LYS A 183 13.61 2.74 -1.44
C LYS A 183 12.47 2.04 -2.17
N LEU A 184 11.72 1.19 -1.47
CA LEU A 184 10.64 0.42 -2.08
C LEU A 184 9.52 1.33 -2.60
N SER A 185 9.14 2.38 -1.86
CA SER A 185 8.17 3.38 -2.31
C SER A 185 8.64 4.11 -3.58
N LYS A 186 9.93 4.48 -3.67
CA LYS A 186 10.51 5.04 -4.90
C LYS A 186 10.45 4.05 -6.06
N THR A 187 10.79 2.77 -5.81
CA THR A 187 10.70 1.72 -6.83
C THR A 187 9.27 1.55 -7.35
N VAL A 188 8.26 1.56 -6.46
CA VAL A 188 6.84 1.49 -6.84
C VAL A 188 6.43 2.71 -7.67
N ALA A 189 6.82 3.91 -7.25
CA ALA A 189 6.52 5.14 -7.99
C ALA A 189 7.19 5.18 -9.37
N SER A 190 8.38 4.58 -9.53
CA SER A 190 9.10 4.55 -10.79
C SER A 190 8.75 3.37 -11.71
N LEU A 191 7.71 2.59 -11.41
CA LEU A 191 7.37 1.39 -12.19
C LEU A 191 7.03 1.67 -13.66
N THR A 192 6.54 2.88 -13.97
CA THR A 192 6.14 3.31 -15.32
C THR A 192 7.30 3.83 -16.17
N VAL A 193 8.43 4.18 -15.56
CA VAL A 193 9.58 4.79 -16.26
C VAL A 193 10.60 3.71 -16.63
N SER A 194 10.86 3.56 -17.93
CA SER A 194 11.82 2.59 -18.48
C SER A 194 13.20 2.60 -17.78
N GLN A 195 13.43 1.59 -16.93
CA GLN A 195 14.66 0.81 -16.60
C GLN A 195 16.06 1.47 -16.63
N ASN A 196 16.22 2.79 -16.55
CA ASN A 196 17.56 3.42 -16.52
C ASN A 196 18.01 3.90 -15.12
N ASN A 197 17.28 3.59 -14.06
CA ASN A 197 17.54 4.17 -12.74
C ASN A 197 18.19 3.15 -11.78
N HIS A 198 19.25 3.60 -11.08
CA HIS A 198 19.96 2.93 -9.98
C HIS A 198 19.09 2.59 -8.74
N ASN A 199 17.76 2.59 -8.85
CA ASN A 199 16.79 2.30 -7.80
C ASN A 199 16.34 0.82 -7.80
N ASN A 200 17.15 -0.08 -8.37
CA ASN A 200 16.83 -1.49 -8.37
C ASN A 200 16.94 -2.06 -6.96
N LEU A 201 15.79 -2.51 -6.46
CA LEU A 201 15.71 -3.37 -5.28
C LEU A 201 16.63 -4.58 -5.49
N LYS A 202 17.27 -5.06 -4.43
CA LYS A 202 18.11 -6.26 -4.52
C LYS A 202 17.30 -7.40 -5.16
N PRO A 203 17.89 -8.18 -6.09
CA PRO A 203 17.14 -9.20 -6.83
C PRO A 203 16.58 -10.31 -5.93
N GLU A 204 17.17 -10.52 -4.76
CA GLU A 204 16.68 -11.43 -3.71
C GLU A 204 15.36 -10.92 -3.12
N LEU A 205 15.36 -9.66 -2.67
CA LEU A 205 14.20 -8.96 -2.12
C LEU A 205 13.04 -8.85 -3.14
N ALA A 206 13.35 -8.74 -4.42
CA ALA A 206 12.35 -8.65 -5.49
C ALA A 206 11.57 -9.96 -5.73
N LYS A 207 12.07 -11.11 -5.27
CA LYS A 207 11.41 -12.43 -5.41
C LYS A 207 10.59 -12.81 -4.19
N MET A 208 10.78 -12.13 -3.05
CA MET A 208 10.12 -12.46 -1.80
C MET A 208 8.64 -12.11 -1.83
N THR A 209 7.83 -12.94 -1.18
CA THR A 209 6.39 -12.71 -1.04
C THR A 209 6.09 -11.59 -0.04
N PRO A 210 4.99 -10.83 -0.19
CA PRO A 210 4.58 -9.80 0.77
C PRO A 210 4.63 -10.23 2.25
N SER A 211 4.29 -11.47 2.54
CA SER A 211 4.31 -12.06 3.87
C SER A 211 5.72 -12.46 4.34
N GLU A 212 6.65 -12.76 3.44
CA GLU A 212 8.07 -12.93 3.76
C GLU A 212 8.71 -11.58 4.11
N TRP A 213 8.38 -10.52 3.37
CA TRP A 213 8.77 -9.15 3.70
C TRP A 213 8.33 -8.75 5.11
N PHE A 214 7.09 -9.09 5.48
CA PHE A 214 6.58 -8.82 6.82
C PHE A 214 7.41 -9.50 7.92
N LYS A 215 7.85 -10.75 7.68
CA LYS A 215 8.62 -11.54 8.66
C LYS A 215 10.07 -11.11 8.77
N GLU A 216 10.71 -10.79 7.65
CA GLU A 216 12.11 -10.38 7.64
C GLU A 216 12.34 -9.07 8.39
N TYR A 217 11.38 -8.14 8.32
CA TYR A 217 11.49 -6.80 8.91
C TYR A 217 10.70 -6.66 10.22
N ASP A 218 10.37 -7.75 10.90
CA ASP A 218 9.63 -7.73 12.17
C ASP A 218 10.43 -7.03 13.30
N PRO A 219 9.92 -5.92 13.87
CA PRO A 219 10.61 -5.20 14.94
C PRO A 219 10.71 -5.99 16.26
N SER A 220 9.92 -7.06 16.43
CA SER A 220 9.90 -7.88 17.65
C SER A 220 11.27 -8.50 17.98
N ASN A 221 12.11 -8.69 16.97
CA ASN A 221 13.46 -9.24 17.11
C ASN A 221 14.49 -8.24 17.66
N VAL A 222 14.09 -7.00 18.01
CA VAL A 222 14.92 -5.93 18.61
C VAL A 222 16.14 -5.54 17.75
N ALA A 223 16.20 -6.01 16.51
CA ALA A 223 17.23 -5.68 15.53
C ALA A 223 16.59 -4.94 14.37
N PHE A 224 16.96 -3.67 14.17
CA PHE A 224 16.59 -2.95 12.95
C PHE A 224 17.38 -3.51 11.77
N ASN A 225 16.66 -3.94 10.73
CA ASN A 225 17.24 -4.33 9.46
C ASN A 225 16.83 -3.30 8.40
N PRO A 226 17.72 -2.46 7.86
CA PRO A 226 19.15 -2.31 8.19
C PRO A 226 19.37 -1.60 9.54
N ALA A 227 20.57 -1.76 10.11
CA ALA A 227 20.93 -1.10 11.36
C ALA A 227 20.78 0.41 11.25
N VAL A 228 20.23 1.04 12.29
CA VAL A 228 20.04 2.49 12.34
C VAL A 228 21.39 3.17 12.15
N MET A 229 21.52 3.96 11.09
CA MET A 229 22.73 4.72 10.84
C MET A 229 22.92 5.77 11.95
N PRO A 230 24.16 6.00 12.43
CA PRO A 230 24.41 7.05 13.38
C PRO A 230 24.02 8.41 12.77
N PRO A 231 23.53 9.37 13.59
CA PRO A 231 23.13 10.68 13.09
C PRO A 231 24.31 11.33 12.36
N VAL A 232 24.10 11.68 11.10
CA VAL A 232 25.08 12.42 10.30
C VAL A 232 25.26 13.78 10.95
N LYS A 233 26.52 14.16 11.24
CA LYS A 233 26.83 15.50 11.76
C LYS A 233 26.41 16.52 10.70
N VAL A 234 25.22 17.11 10.88
CA VAL A 234 24.77 18.21 10.04
C VAL A 234 25.72 19.37 10.34
N PRO A 235 26.39 19.97 9.32
CA PRO A 235 27.18 21.17 9.56
C PRO A 235 26.28 22.18 10.24
N GLN A 236 26.72 22.76 11.36
CA GLN A 236 25.98 23.81 12.04
C GLN A 236 25.58 24.83 10.99
N ARG A 237 24.27 25.05 10.82
CA ARG A 237 23.80 26.16 9.99
C ARG A 237 24.40 27.40 10.60
N ILE A 238 25.41 27.98 9.93
CA ILE A 238 25.92 29.29 10.28
C ILE A 238 24.69 30.19 10.16
N PRO A 239 24.24 30.84 11.25
CA PRO A 239 23.13 31.76 11.17
C PRO A 239 23.45 32.74 10.05
N ALA A 240 22.52 32.93 9.10
CA ALA A 240 22.69 33.98 8.11
C ALA A 240 23.02 35.26 8.88
N HIS A 241 24.18 35.86 8.60
CA HIS A 241 24.57 37.10 9.25
C HIS A 241 23.70 38.19 8.65
N TYR A 242 22.52 38.39 9.21
CA TYR A 242 21.71 39.54 8.88
C TYR A 242 22.45 40.76 9.42
N PRO A 243 22.87 41.71 8.56
CA PRO A 243 23.39 42.98 9.07
C PRO A 243 22.28 43.58 9.93
N THR A 244 22.60 43.90 11.19
CA THR A 244 21.69 44.63 12.08
C THR A 244 21.59 46.06 11.58
N LEU A 245 20.85 46.26 10.49
CA LEU A 245 20.52 47.57 9.97
C LEU A 245 19.44 48.16 10.91
N PRO A 246 19.66 49.36 11.46
CA PRO A 246 18.57 50.12 12.07
C PRO A 246 17.43 50.23 11.06
N TYR A 247 16.18 50.04 11.49
CA TYR A 247 15.00 50.10 10.62
C TYR A 247 14.93 51.37 9.75
N ALA A 248 15.55 52.47 10.21
CA ALA A 248 15.67 53.73 9.49
C ALA A 248 16.54 53.64 8.21
N ASP A 249 17.55 52.77 8.16
CA ASP A 249 18.46 52.66 7.00
C ASP A 249 17.86 51.82 5.86
N VAL A 250 16.83 51.02 6.13
CA VAL A 250 16.21 50.12 5.13
C VAL A 250 15.29 50.88 4.16
N LEU A 251 14.76 52.03 4.57
CA LEU A 251 13.77 52.79 3.79
C LEU A 251 14.40 53.83 2.85
N ASP A 252 15.63 54.30 3.13
CA ASP A 252 16.17 55.52 2.50
C ASP A 252 17.37 55.33 1.57
N LYS A 253 17.79 54.10 1.26
CA LYS A 253 18.91 53.88 0.33
C LYS A 253 18.60 52.80 -0.72
N ASN A 254 18.68 53.20 -1.98
CA ASN A 254 18.97 52.27 -3.07
C ASN A 254 20.33 51.64 -2.76
N TYR A 255 20.36 50.34 -2.52
CA TYR A 255 21.59 49.58 -2.26
C TYR A 255 22.14 49.03 -3.59
N PRO A 256 23.13 49.68 -4.24
CA PRO A 256 23.66 49.21 -5.52
C PRO A 256 24.48 47.91 -5.40
N ASN A 257 24.82 47.49 -4.17
CA ASN A 257 25.68 46.34 -3.90
C ASN A 257 24.95 45.15 -3.24
N VAL A 258 23.61 45.19 -3.15
CA VAL A 258 22.82 44.07 -2.61
C VAL A 258 22.05 43.44 -3.77
N ASP A 259 22.59 42.34 -4.30
CA ASP A 259 21.93 41.53 -5.32
C ASP A 259 20.95 40.58 -4.62
N PHE A 260 19.73 41.08 -4.38
CA PHE A 260 18.65 40.34 -3.72
C PHE A 260 18.25 39.03 -4.44
N SER A 261 18.77 38.77 -5.63
CA SER A 261 18.52 37.52 -6.36
C SER A 261 19.32 36.32 -5.82
N LYS A 262 20.46 36.55 -5.16
CA LYS A 262 21.35 35.48 -4.67
C LYS A 262 21.14 35.07 -3.22
N ASP A 263 20.60 35.96 -2.40
CA ASP A 263 20.48 35.73 -0.95
C ASP A 263 19.09 35.19 -0.54
N PHE A 264 18.13 35.14 -1.47
CA PHE A 264 16.74 34.75 -1.22
C PHE A 264 16.28 33.45 -1.90
N PHE A 265 17.15 32.76 -2.65
CA PHE A 265 16.85 31.47 -3.27
C PHE A 265 17.91 30.41 -2.94
#